data_AF-A0A972QNC9-F1
#
_entry.id   AF-A0A972QNC9-F1
#
_cell.length_a   1.000
_cell.length_b   1.000
_cell.length_c   1.000
_cell.angle_alpha   90.00
_cell.angle_beta   90.00
_cell.angle_gamma   90.00
#
_symmetry.space_group_name_H-M   'P 1'
#
loop_
_entity.id
_entity.type
_entity.pdbx_description
1 polymer ?
#
loop_
_entity_poly.entity_id
_entity_poly.type
_entity_poly.pdbx_seq_one_letter_code
_entity_poly.pdbx_strand_id
1 'polypeptide(L)'
;MPRDIISLYRAKLAKEKGTVKKDWGGRLSVALTYPNYYRLGMSNLGFQIVYDLLNKRPDVVAERVFLPEGQENSLYLSTSVGLLSLESQTPLQKFDLVAFSLSFENDYPNILKILELGKIPLLAEERSDPCPFIMAGGITTFLNPEPLASFMDFFLLGEAEANLNEFIDLLLDVRHRCAKRTDVTYNLARNLPNVYVPSLYQPEYHKDGTLKSFSPKQGPVPVRIKAACSATGGFVDGHEPKSTITTPDTEFADKILVEIGRGCGRSCRFCAGGYVYRPPRPYKELELRTLIEKALGTCDQVGLLASAVSDVPGIEDLTSFIVSKGGLFSVSSLRADSLTQKLLENMKQAKQKTLAIAPEAGSERLRRVVNKHLTKKQIIEAARLISKIEDLSIRLYFLIGLPTETKEDVSEIVDLVKVIKHNIVKESAPRGKIAQIKLSVNCFIPKPFTPLQWFPLEQVSSLKEKQRRIKKALSKEGGIKVNSDVPKWAYVQALLSMGDRR
;
A
#
# COMPACT_ATOMS: atom_id res chain seq x y z
N MET A 1 6.36 32.96 -2.51
CA MET A 1 5.76 31.81 -1.79
C MET A 1 4.26 32.01 -1.69
N PRO A 2 3.43 30.98 -1.82
CA PRO A 2 1.98 31.09 -1.64
C PRO A 2 1.66 31.67 -0.26
N ARG A 3 0.70 32.62 -0.21
CA ARG A 3 0.31 33.32 1.03
C ARG A 3 -0.94 32.72 1.69
N ASP A 4 -1.64 31.84 0.98
CA ASP A 4 -2.89 31.20 1.40
C ASP A 4 -2.99 29.78 0.82
N ILE A 5 -3.96 29.00 1.33
CA ILE A 5 -4.18 27.58 0.98
C ILE A 5 -4.57 27.42 -0.50
N ILE A 6 -5.42 28.31 -1.02
CA ILE A 6 -5.93 28.23 -2.40
C ILE A 6 -4.78 28.43 -3.39
N SER A 7 -3.95 29.43 -3.16
CA SER A 7 -2.75 29.71 -3.94
C SER A 7 -1.76 28.53 -3.91
N LEU A 8 -1.63 27.84 -2.78
CA LEU A 8 -0.79 26.64 -2.65
C LEU A 8 -1.33 25.48 -3.49
N TYR A 9 -2.64 25.22 -3.43
CA TYR A 9 -3.29 24.15 -4.20
C TYR A 9 -3.23 24.42 -5.71
N ARG A 10 -3.47 25.66 -6.13
CA ARG A 10 -3.32 26.06 -7.55
C ARG A 10 -1.89 25.88 -8.05
N ALA A 11 -0.89 26.25 -7.25
CA ALA A 11 0.51 26.05 -7.61
C ALA A 11 0.89 24.56 -7.71
N LYS A 12 0.31 23.71 -6.86
CA LYS A 12 0.50 22.25 -6.91
C LYS A 12 -0.13 21.65 -8.17
N LEU A 13 -1.39 21.98 -8.43
CA LEU A 13 -2.12 21.53 -9.63
C LEU A 13 -1.47 21.97 -10.93
N ALA A 14 -0.88 23.17 -10.98
CA ALA A 14 -0.20 23.67 -12.17
C ALA A 14 1.00 22.81 -12.62
N LYS A 15 1.55 21.99 -11.71
CA LYS A 15 2.63 21.06 -12.01
C LYS A 15 2.15 19.64 -12.38
N GLU A 16 0.86 19.35 -12.22
CA GLU A 16 0.30 18.04 -12.50
C GLU A 16 -0.08 17.90 -13.97
N LYS A 17 -0.04 16.67 -14.47
CA LYS A 17 -0.72 16.26 -15.71
C LYS A 17 -1.67 15.11 -15.39
N GLY A 18 -2.83 15.09 -16.05
CA GLY A 18 -3.85 14.06 -15.85
C GLY A 18 -4.89 14.37 -14.78
N THR A 19 -4.78 15.51 -14.09
CA THR A 19 -5.82 15.98 -13.15
C THR A 19 -7.15 16.16 -13.89
N VAL A 20 -8.20 15.54 -13.36
CA VAL A 20 -9.56 15.68 -13.89
C VAL A 20 -10.27 16.78 -13.11
N LYS A 21 -10.88 17.73 -13.83
CA LYS A 21 -11.78 18.74 -13.27
C LYS A 21 -13.13 18.60 -13.94
N LYS A 22 -14.17 18.41 -13.14
CA LYS A 22 -15.55 18.35 -13.59
C LYS A 22 -16.37 19.39 -12.86
N ASP A 23 -17.42 19.86 -13.52
CA ASP A 23 -18.47 20.58 -12.84
C ASP A 23 -19.23 19.64 -11.90
N TRP A 24 -19.66 20.13 -10.74
CA TRP A 24 -20.37 19.31 -9.77
C TRP A 24 -21.78 18.97 -10.26
N GLY A 25 -22.50 19.91 -10.88
CA GLY A 25 -23.69 19.67 -11.72
C GLY A 25 -24.61 18.50 -11.37
N GLY A 26 -25.01 18.34 -10.09
CA GLY A 26 -25.89 17.26 -9.63
C GLY A 26 -25.26 15.86 -9.58
N ARG A 27 -23.97 15.72 -9.88
CA ARG A 27 -23.19 14.49 -9.75
C ARG A 27 -22.97 14.13 -8.29
N LEU A 28 -22.75 12.85 -8.03
CA LEU A 28 -22.23 12.42 -6.72
C LEU A 28 -20.84 13.01 -6.51
N SER A 29 -20.70 13.84 -5.48
CA SER A 29 -19.44 14.46 -5.09
C SER A 29 -18.68 13.58 -4.11
N VAL A 30 -17.47 13.17 -4.51
CA VAL A 30 -16.61 12.28 -3.74
C VAL A 30 -15.29 12.97 -3.39
N ALA A 31 -15.03 13.15 -2.09
CA ALA A 31 -13.72 13.52 -1.58
C ALA A 31 -12.88 12.25 -1.38
N LEU A 32 -12.17 11.86 -2.43
CA LEU A 32 -11.25 10.72 -2.39
C LEU A 32 -10.00 11.11 -1.58
N THR A 33 -9.88 10.55 -0.39
CA THR A 33 -8.97 11.02 0.64
C THR A 33 -7.86 10.01 0.88
N TYR A 34 -6.61 10.44 0.71
CA TYR A 34 -5.46 9.66 1.18
C TYR A 34 -5.09 10.15 2.58
N PRO A 35 -5.12 9.29 3.62
CA PRO A 35 -4.91 9.70 5.02
C PRO A 35 -3.43 9.96 5.35
N ASN A 36 -2.71 10.59 4.43
CA ASN A 36 -1.31 10.97 4.58
C ASN A 36 -1.01 12.12 3.59
N TYR A 37 0.25 12.53 3.54
CA TYR A 37 0.69 13.67 2.73
C TYR A 37 0.53 13.42 1.24
N TYR A 38 0.34 14.52 0.50
CA TYR A 38 0.18 14.53 -0.96
C TYR A 38 1.25 13.69 -1.68
N ARG A 39 2.52 13.87 -1.30
CA ARG A 39 3.65 13.17 -1.93
C ARG A 39 3.48 11.64 -1.89
N LEU A 40 3.00 11.12 -0.77
CA LEU A 40 2.78 9.68 -0.56
C LEU A 40 1.53 9.19 -1.28
N GLY A 41 0.42 9.94 -1.22
CA GLY A 41 -0.81 9.57 -1.92
C GLY A 41 -0.63 9.56 -3.44
N MET A 42 0.12 10.51 -4.00
CA MET A 42 0.47 10.52 -5.42
C MET A 42 1.45 9.42 -5.80
N SER A 43 2.18 8.86 -4.85
CA SER A 43 3.04 7.68 -5.08
C SER A 43 2.27 6.36 -5.05
N ASN A 44 0.97 6.39 -4.73
CA ASN A 44 0.15 5.19 -4.54
C ASN A 44 -0.68 4.90 -5.79
N LEU A 45 -0.33 3.83 -6.51
CA LEU A 45 -1.05 3.43 -7.73
C LEU A 45 -2.53 3.09 -7.45
N GLY A 46 -2.83 2.39 -6.35
CA GLY A 46 -4.21 2.05 -6.00
C GLY A 46 -5.09 3.28 -5.78
N PHE A 47 -4.55 4.32 -5.13
CA PHE A 47 -5.24 5.61 -4.98
C PHE A 47 -5.53 6.28 -6.33
N GLN A 48 -4.55 6.29 -7.24
CA GLN A 48 -4.73 6.84 -8.60
C GLN A 48 -5.73 6.03 -9.44
N ILE A 49 -5.75 4.71 -9.31
CA ILE A 49 -6.71 3.82 -9.97
C ILE A 49 -8.13 4.17 -9.53
N VAL A 50 -8.38 4.27 -8.23
CA VAL A 50 -9.71 4.64 -7.70
C VAL A 50 -10.12 6.04 -8.17
N TYR A 51 -9.20 6.99 -8.19
CA TYR A 51 -9.44 8.33 -8.74
C TYR A 51 -9.88 8.29 -10.21
N ASP A 52 -9.20 7.50 -11.03
CA ASP A 52 -9.53 7.32 -12.45
C ASP A 52 -10.89 6.63 -12.63
N LEU A 53 -11.16 5.55 -11.90
CA LEU A 53 -12.43 4.82 -11.99
C LEU A 53 -13.61 5.71 -11.64
N LEU A 54 -13.52 6.46 -10.53
CA LEU A 54 -14.57 7.42 -10.15
C LEU A 54 -14.74 8.50 -11.22
N ASN A 55 -13.64 9.07 -11.74
CA ASN A 55 -13.70 10.16 -12.70
C ASN A 55 -13.98 9.72 -14.15
N LYS A 56 -13.95 8.42 -14.48
CA LYS A 56 -14.48 7.92 -15.76
C LYS A 56 -15.99 7.88 -15.80
N ARG A 57 -16.64 7.80 -14.63
CA ARG A 57 -18.10 7.83 -14.55
C ARG A 57 -18.65 9.24 -14.83
N PRO A 58 -19.67 9.40 -15.69
CA PRO A 58 -20.21 10.72 -16.03
C PRO A 58 -21.03 11.37 -14.90
N ASP A 59 -21.55 10.56 -13.98
CA ASP A 59 -22.43 10.92 -12.86
C ASP A 59 -21.67 11.13 -11.52
N VAL A 60 -20.35 11.08 -11.54
CA VAL A 60 -19.47 11.28 -10.37
C VAL A 60 -18.47 12.41 -10.63
N VAL A 61 -18.26 13.25 -9.61
CA VAL A 61 -17.09 14.14 -9.52
C VAL A 61 -16.26 13.70 -8.32
N ALA A 62 -15.01 13.26 -8.59
CA ALA A 62 -14.10 12.86 -7.52
C ALA A 62 -12.92 13.82 -7.43
N GLU A 63 -12.71 14.34 -6.22
CA GLU A 63 -11.66 15.30 -5.90
C GLU A 63 -10.79 14.76 -4.78
N ARG A 64 -9.48 15.08 -4.82
CA ARG A 64 -8.49 14.52 -3.91
C ARG A 64 -8.34 15.38 -2.67
N VAL A 65 -8.19 14.71 -1.53
CA VAL A 65 -7.91 15.33 -0.23
C VAL A 65 -6.73 14.61 0.43
N PHE A 66 -5.86 15.37 1.09
CA PHE A 66 -4.66 14.86 1.74
C PHE A 66 -4.53 15.45 3.14
N LEU A 67 -3.73 14.80 3.99
CA LEU A 67 -3.34 15.40 5.26
C LEU A 67 -2.40 16.59 5.00
N PRO A 68 -2.66 17.80 5.56
CA PRO A 68 -1.76 18.93 5.43
C PRO A 68 -0.39 18.68 6.09
N GLU A 69 0.68 19.19 5.47
CA GLU A 69 2.04 19.14 6.01
C GLU A 69 2.76 20.50 5.93
N GLY A 70 3.78 20.69 6.78
CA GLY A 70 4.64 21.87 6.74
C GLY A 70 3.86 23.20 6.72
N GLN A 71 4.13 24.01 5.70
CA GLN A 71 3.47 25.33 5.51
C GLN A 71 1.95 25.19 5.39
N GLU A 72 1.44 24.16 4.71
CA GLU A 72 0.00 23.95 4.53
C GLU A 72 -0.68 23.73 5.89
N ASN A 73 -0.10 22.89 6.75
CA ASN A 73 -0.62 22.66 8.10
C ASN A 73 -0.59 23.94 8.95
N SER A 74 0.46 24.77 8.85
CA SER A 74 0.51 26.07 9.54
C SER A 74 -0.59 27.02 9.08
N LEU A 75 -0.97 27.00 7.79
CA LEU A 75 -2.06 27.82 7.26
C LEU A 75 -3.42 27.35 7.77
N TYR A 76 -3.66 26.04 7.83
CA TYR A 76 -4.89 25.50 8.43
C TYR A 76 -4.99 25.78 9.93
N LEU A 77 -3.89 25.72 10.68
CA LEU A 77 -3.90 26.02 12.12
C LEU A 77 -4.12 27.52 12.44
N SER A 78 -3.79 28.41 11.51
CA SER A 78 -3.94 29.87 11.66
C SER A 78 -5.24 30.42 11.09
N THR A 79 -6.04 29.60 10.42
CA THR A 79 -7.31 30.01 9.79
C THR A 79 -8.46 29.17 10.33
N SER A 80 -9.69 29.67 10.21
CA SER A 80 -10.91 28.92 10.54
C SER A 80 -11.46 28.12 9.36
N VAL A 81 -10.70 28.01 8.27
CA VAL A 81 -11.10 27.34 7.03
C VAL A 81 -11.04 25.83 7.24
N GLY A 82 -12.12 25.11 6.93
CA GLY A 82 -12.13 23.65 6.96
C GLY A 82 -11.26 23.06 5.85
N LEU A 83 -10.81 21.82 6.01
CA LEU A 83 -9.98 21.14 5.01
C LEU A 83 -10.66 21.18 3.62
N LEU A 84 -9.90 21.60 2.61
CA LEU A 84 -10.38 21.79 1.25
C LEU A 84 -9.92 20.64 0.34
N SER A 85 -10.69 20.35 -0.70
CA SER A 85 -10.27 19.49 -1.81
C SER A 85 -9.21 20.16 -2.68
N LEU A 86 -8.38 19.36 -3.34
CA LEU A 86 -7.29 19.87 -4.14
C LEU A 86 -7.79 20.56 -5.41
N GLU A 87 -8.72 19.94 -6.15
CA GLU A 87 -9.15 20.35 -7.49
C GLU A 87 -9.95 21.65 -7.50
N SER A 88 -11.03 21.71 -6.72
CA SER A 88 -11.95 22.86 -6.69
C SER A 88 -11.80 23.73 -5.44
N GLN A 89 -10.96 23.33 -4.48
CA GLN A 89 -10.83 24.01 -3.19
C GLN A 89 -12.16 24.04 -2.40
N THR A 90 -12.94 22.96 -2.50
CA THR A 90 -14.23 22.82 -1.84
C THR A 90 -14.08 22.24 -0.43
N PRO A 91 -14.74 22.82 0.59
CA PRO A 91 -14.71 22.28 1.95
C PRO A 91 -15.26 20.85 2.05
N LEU A 92 -14.62 20.03 2.89
CA LEU A 92 -14.94 18.61 3.03
C LEU A 92 -16.41 18.33 3.41
N GLN A 93 -17.03 19.20 4.21
CA GLN A 93 -18.43 19.08 4.63
C GLN A 93 -19.44 19.19 3.48
N LYS A 94 -19.05 19.73 2.32
CA LYS A 94 -19.95 19.93 1.17
C LYS A 94 -20.04 18.70 0.26
N PHE A 95 -19.17 17.73 0.44
CA PHE A 95 -19.20 16.50 -0.35
C PHE A 95 -20.35 15.60 0.10
N ASP A 96 -20.82 14.74 -0.80
CA ASP A 96 -21.77 13.68 -0.47
C ASP A 96 -21.08 12.52 0.25
N LEU A 97 -19.82 12.26 -0.12
CA LEU A 97 -19.03 11.12 0.31
C LEU A 97 -17.57 11.52 0.51
N VAL A 98 -17.01 11.22 1.69
CA VAL A 98 -15.57 11.23 1.95
C VAL A 98 -15.08 9.80 1.97
N ALA A 99 -14.26 9.43 0.99
CA ALA A 99 -13.80 8.06 0.78
C ALA A 99 -12.31 7.92 1.08
N PHE A 100 -11.96 7.29 2.19
CA PHE A 100 -10.58 7.05 2.60
C PHE A 100 -9.98 5.82 1.91
N SER A 101 -8.79 5.99 1.31
CA SER A 101 -8.02 4.89 0.73
C SER A 101 -6.89 4.47 1.66
N LEU A 102 -7.05 3.34 2.35
CA LEU A 102 -6.17 2.91 3.44
C LEU A 102 -5.14 1.87 2.98
N SER A 103 -3.85 2.26 3.07
CA SER A 103 -2.73 1.37 2.73
C SER A 103 -2.01 0.81 3.95
N PHE A 104 -1.94 1.59 5.04
CA PHE A 104 -1.23 1.21 6.27
C PHE A 104 -2.05 1.59 7.51
N GLU A 105 -1.97 0.77 8.55
CA GLU A 105 -2.73 0.99 9.79
C GLU A 105 -2.23 2.21 10.57
N ASN A 106 -0.95 2.57 10.40
CA ASN A 106 -0.38 3.77 11.03
C ASN A 106 -1.00 5.09 10.52
N ASP A 107 -1.75 5.04 9.42
CA ASP A 107 -2.47 6.20 8.89
C ASP A 107 -3.85 6.40 9.55
N TYR A 108 -4.31 5.47 10.40
CA TYR A 108 -5.64 5.56 11.02
C TYR A 108 -5.83 6.82 11.88
N PRO A 109 -4.85 7.26 12.71
CA PRO A 109 -4.99 8.53 13.43
C PRO A 109 -5.11 9.75 12.51
N ASN A 110 -4.54 9.70 11.30
CA ASN A 110 -4.62 10.80 10.35
C ASN A 110 -6.03 10.97 9.79
N ILE A 111 -6.84 9.90 9.74
CA ILE A 111 -8.26 9.97 9.40
C ILE A 111 -8.96 10.90 10.39
N LEU A 112 -8.76 10.69 11.68
CA LEU A 112 -9.39 11.50 12.73
C LEU A 112 -8.97 12.97 12.61
N LYS A 113 -7.68 13.22 12.36
CA LYS A 113 -7.17 14.57 12.13
C LYS A 113 -7.78 15.21 10.87
N ILE A 114 -7.98 14.46 9.80
CA ILE A 114 -8.63 14.95 8.57
C ILE A 114 -10.11 15.28 8.83
N LEU A 115 -10.84 14.43 9.55
CA LEU A 115 -12.23 14.69 9.91
C LEU A 115 -12.36 15.94 10.80
N GLU A 116 -11.48 16.09 11.80
CA GLU A 116 -11.41 17.27 12.67
C GLU A 116 -11.14 18.55 11.86
N LEU A 117 -10.11 18.54 11.00
CA LEU A 117 -9.79 19.67 10.12
C LEU A 117 -10.92 19.95 9.12
N GLY A 118 -11.60 18.90 8.65
CA GLY A 118 -12.79 18.98 7.81
C GLY A 118 -14.06 19.40 8.54
N LYS A 119 -14.01 19.59 9.88
CA LYS A 119 -15.14 19.92 10.74
C LYS A 119 -16.28 18.89 10.66
N ILE A 120 -15.94 17.62 10.53
CA ILE A 120 -16.90 16.51 10.50
C ILE A 120 -16.85 15.80 11.86
N PRO A 121 -18.00 15.51 12.51
CA PRO A 121 -18.01 14.74 13.76
C PRO A 121 -17.24 13.43 13.63
N LEU A 122 -16.39 13.16 14.63
CA LEU A 122 -15.48 12.01 14.60
C LEU A 122 -16.27 10.71 14.65
N LEU A 123 -17.18 10.59 15.62
CA LEU A 123 -17.99 9.39 15.77
C LEU A 123 -19.11 9.37 14.74
N ALA A 124 -19.33 8.21 14.12
CA ALA A 124 -20.38 8.04 13.13
C ALA A 124 -21.79 8.31 13.69
N GLU A 125 -22.01 8.00 14.98
CA GLU A 125 -23.29 8.23 15.67
C GLU A 125 -23.61 9.71 15.94
N GLU A 126 -22.60 10.59 15.93
CA GLU A 126 -22.76 12.03 16.14
C GLU A 126 -23.09 12.78 14.84
N ARG A 127 -23.09 12.10 13.69
CA ARG A 127 -23.32 12.71 12.38
C ARG A 127 -24.82 12.81 12.08
N SER A 128 -25.25 14.04 11.80
CA SER A 128 -26.61 14.31 11.33
C SER A 128 -26.80 13.95 9.85
N ASP A 129 -28.06 13.84 9.40
CA ASP A 129 -28.40 13.50 8.01
C ASP A 129 -27.67 14.34 6.93
N PRO A 130 -27.49 15.67 7.10
CA PRO A 130 -26.77 16.50 6.14
C PRO A 130 -25.26 16.31 6.07
N CYS A 131 -24.63 15.56 6.99
CA CYS A 131 -23.18 15.33 6.94
C CYS A 131 -22.81 14.49 5.70
N PRO A 132 -21.57 14.57 5.18
CA PRO A 132 -21.08 13.59 4.22
C PRO A 132 -21.13 12.16 4.79
N PHE A 133 -21.34 11.15 3.94
CA PHE A 133 -21.01 9.77 4.31
C PHE A 133 -19.50 9.61 4.40
N ILE A 134 -19.01 8.92 5.42
CA ILE A 134 -17.59 8.61 5.59
C ILE A 134 -17.38 7.12 5.35
N MET A 135 -16.60 6.81 4.33
CA MET A 135 -16.27 5.43 3.99
C MET A 135 -14.77 5.19 3.96
N ALA A 136 -14.39 3.92 4.05
CA ALA A 136 -13.01 3.50 3.84
C ALA A 136 -12.91 2.22 2.99
N GLY A 137 -11.87 2.17 2.17
CA GLY A 137 -11.45 0.99 1.41
C GLY A 137 -9.93 0.83 1.47
N GLY A 138 -9.39 -0.13 0.70
CA GLY A 138 -7.96 -0.43 0.67
C GLY A 138 -7.57 -1.61 1.56
N ILE A 139 -6.35 -2.11 1.38
CA ILE A 139 -5.92 -3.43 1.88
C ILE A 139 -6.15 -3.63 3.39
N THR A 140 -6.01 -2.56 4.19
CA THR A 140 -6.14 -2.69 5.65
C THR A 140 -7.59 -2.92 6.08
N THR A 141 -8.58 -2.45 5.31
CA THR A 141 -9.99 -2.71 5.60
C THR A 141 -10.37 -4.15 5.29
N PHE A 142 -9.66 -4.81 4.36
CA PHE A 142 -9.88 -6.22 4.03
C PHE A 142 -9.33 -7.13 5.12
N LEU A 143 -8.27 -6.66 5.81
CA LEU A 143 -7.63 -7.37 6.91
C LEU A 143 -8.42 -7.21 8.20
N ASN A 144 -8.69 -5.98 8.61
CA ASN A 144 -9.42 -5.72 9.84
C ASN A 144 -9.95 -4.28 9.87
N PRO A 145 -11.26 -4.09 9.60
CA PRO A 145 -11.89 -2.77 9.67
C PRO A 145 -12.29 -2.35 11.09
N GLU A 146 -12.31 -3.26 12.07
CA GLU A 146 -12.89 -3.00 13.40
C GLU A 146 -12.22 -1.87 14.20
N PRO A 147 -10.90 -1.65 14.13
CA PRO A 147 -10.27 -0.52 14.82
C PRO A 147 -10.79 0.86 14.38
N LEU A 148 -11.46 0.93 13.22
CA LEU A 148 -12.06 2.16 12.69
C LEU A 148 -13.60 2.15 12.75
N ALA A 149 -14.21 1.10 13.31
CA ALA A 149 -15.66 0.88 13.25
C ALA A 149 -16.49 2.06 13.79
N SER A 150 -16.06 2.69 14.87
CA SER A 150 -16.79 3.82 15.49
C SER A 150 -16.76 5.11 14.68
N PHE A 151 -15.85 5.22 13.70
CA PHE A 151 -15.60 6.44 12.93
C PHE A 151 -16.11 6.36 11.49
N MET A 152 -16.50 5.18 11.02
CA MET A 152 -16.90 4.95 9.61
C MET A 152 -18.39 4.68 9.52
N ASP A 153 -19.06 5.30 8.54
CA ASP A 153 -20.45 4.96 8.21
C ASP A 153 -20.51 3.58 7.56
N PHE A 154 -19.55 3.28 6.66
CA PHE A 154 -19.39 1.95 6.06
C PHE A 154 -18.01 1.73 5.44
N PHE A 155 -17.66 0.48 5.20
CA PHE A 155 -16.46 0.07 4.47
C PHE A 155 -16.84 -0.59 3.16
N LEU A 156 -16.07 -0.32 2.10
CA LEU A 156 -16.13 -1.07 0.86
C LEU A 156 -14.98 -2.08 0.85
N LEU A 157 -15.30 -3.37 1.01
CA LEU A 157 -14.30 -4.42 1.16
C LEU A 157 -13.94 -5.03 -0.20
N GLY A 158 -12.65 -5.15 -0.46
CA GLY A 158 -12.10 -5.74 -1.67
C GLY A 158 -11.68 -4.73 -2.74
N GLU A 159 -11.38 -5.27 -3.90
CA GLU A 159 -10.80 -4.56 -5.04
C GLU A 159 -11.84 -3.64 -5.70
N ALA A 160 -11.51 -2.34 -5.78
CA ALA A 160 -12.43 -1.31 -6.27
C ALA A 160 -12.87 -1.58 -7.72
N GLU A 161 -11.99 -2.13 -8.54
CA GLU A 161 -12.32 -2.49 -9.93
C GLU A 161 -13.51 -3.46 -10.01
N ALA A 162 -13.71 -4.31 -9.00
CA ALA A 162 -14.73 -5.35 -9.01
C ALA A 162 -16.09 -4.88 -8.47
N ASN A 163 -16.16 -3.77 -7.74
CA ASN A 163 -17.38 -3.40 -7.00
C ASN A 163 -17.73 -1.92 -6.97
N LEU A 164 -16.84 -1.03 -7.43
CA LEU A 164 -17.08 0.40 -7.29
C LEU A 164 -18.30 0.86 -8.10
N ASN A 165 -18.49 0.33 -9.31
CA ASN A 165 -19.64 0.70 -10.15
C ASN A 165 -20.98 0.34 -9.49
N GLU A 166 -21.16 -0.92 -9.09
CA GLU A 166 -22.37 -1.40 -8.42
C GLU A 166 -22.64 -0.63 -7.12
N PHE A 167 -21.58 -0.33 -6.36
CA PHE A 167 -21.67 0.48 -5.15
C PHE A 167 -22.19 1.90 -5.44
N ILE A 168 -21.61 2.59 -6.44
CA ILE A 168 -22.01 3.96 -6.77
C ILE A 168 -23.44 4.00 -7.31
N ASP A 169 -23.82 3.05 -8.17
CA ASP A 169 -25.18 2.94 -8.72
C ASP A 169 -26.22 2.81 -7.60
N LEU A 170 -25.98 1.90 -6.65
CA LEU A 170 -26.87 1.73 -5.51
C LEU A 170 -26.86 2.94 -4.58
N LEU A 171 -25.69 3.53 -4.29
CA LEU A 171 -25.58 4.70 -3.42
C LEU A 171 -26.39 5.88 -3.96
N LEU A 172 -26.30 6.16 -5.27
CA LEU A 172 -27.11 7.19 -5.93
C LEU A 172 -28.60 6.90 -5.74
N ASP A 173 -29.05 5.70 -6.10
CA ASP A 173 -30.45 5.29 -6.02
C ASP A 173 -31.03 5.37 -4.60
N VAL A 174 -30.32 4.87 -3.58
CA VAL A 174 -30.83 4.91 -2.19
C VAL A 174 -30.77 6.32 -1.60
N ARG A 175 -29.80 7.16 -1.97
CA ARG A 175 -29.73 8.56 -1.51
C ARG A 175 -30.87 9.40 -2.06
N HIS A 176 -31.36 9.10 -3.26
CA HIS A 176 -32.53 9.78 -3.82
C HIS A 176 -33.84 9.37 -3.15
N ARG A 177 -33.94 8.11 -2.70
CA ARG A 177 -35.18 7.55 -2.13
C ARG A 177 -35.29 7.67 -0.61
N CYS A 178 -34.17 7.69 0.10
CA CYS A 178 -34.13 7.67 1.56
C CYS A 178 -33.74 9.03 2.12
N ALA A 179 -34.51 9.53 3.08
CA ALA A 179 -34.19 10.78 3.78
C ALA A 179 -33.14 10.57 4.90
N LYS A 180 -33.13 9.40 5.54
CA LYS A 180 -32.27 9.11 6.69
C LYS A 180 -31.01 8.37 6.28
N ARG A 181 -29.88 8.73 6.88
CA ARG A 181 -28.59 8.04 6.69
C ARG A 181 -28.64 6.57 7.08
N THR A 182 -29.38 6.24 8.13
CA THR A 182 -29.54 4.85 8.61
C THR A 182 -30.21 3.98 7.56
N ASP A 183 -31.16 4.52 6.81
CA ASP A 183 -31.86 3.78 5.76
C ASP A 183 -30.95 3.57 4.55
N VAL A 184 -30.14 4.58 4.19
CA VAL A 184 -29.12 4.47 3.14
C VAL A 184 -28.11 3.37 3.49
N THR A 185 -27.49 3.43 4.67
CA THR A 185 -26.45 2.45 5.07
C THR A 185 -27.03 1.04 5.21
N TYR A 186 -28.24 0.91 5.76
CA TYR A 186 -28.94 -0.36 5.83
C TYR A 186 -29.19 -0.98 4.45
N ASN A 187 -29.67 -0.19 3.47
CA ASN A 187 -29.90 -0.67 2.11
C ASN A 187 -28.58 -1.03 1.39
N LEU A 188 -27.50 -0.29 1.62
CA LEU A 188 -26.19 -0.65 1.09
C LEU A 188 -25.73 -2.01 1.64
N ALA A 189 -25.71 -2.19 2.96
CA ALA A 189 -25.29 -3.45 3.59
C ALA A 189 -26.18 -4.65 3.21
N ARG A 190 -27.48 -4.43 3.03
CA ARG A 190 -28.43 -5.48 2.67
C ARG A 190 -28.23 -5.97 1.24
N ASN A 191 -27.99 -5.05 0.31
CA ASN A 191 -27.99 -5.37 -1.12
C ASN A 191 -26.59 -5.59 -1.70
N LEU A 192 -25.53 -5.15 -1.01
CA LEU A 192 -24.15 -5.33 -1.44
C LEU A 192 -23.38 -6.24 -0.47
N PRO A 193 -22.94 -7.44 -0.90
CA PRO A 193 -22.33 -8.45 -0.02
C PRO A 193 -20.93 -8.07 0.50
N ASN A 194 -20.39 -6.97 0.01
CA ASN A 194 -19.04 -6.44 0.23
C ASN A 194 -19.03 -5.07 0.91
N VAL A 195 -20.21 -4.52 1.22
CA VAL A 195 -20.32 -3.33 2.06
C VAL A 195 -20.51 -3.76 3.51
N TYR A 196 -19.61 -3.30 4.36
CA TYR A 196 -19.68 -3.54 5.80
C TYR A 196 -20.09 -2.26 6.54
N VAL A 197 -21.23 -2.28 7.22
CA VAL A 197 -21.74 -1.16 8.04
C VAL A 197 -21.57 -1.50 9.52
N PRO A 198 -20.61 -0.93 10.25
CA PRO A 198 -20.27 -1.39 11.61
C PRO A 198 -21.39 -1.26 12.64
N SER A 199 -22.25 -0.25 12.49
CA SER A 199 -23.35 0.02 13.42
C SER A 199 -24.43 -1.08 13.41
N LEU A 200 -24.52 -1.86 12.33
CA LEU A 200 -25.47 -2.97 12.17
C LEU A 200 -25.02 -4.26 12.84
N TYR A 201 -23.81 -4.31 13.39
CA TYR A 201 -23.25 -5.50 14.01
C TYR A 201 -22.93 -5.26 15.49
N GLN A 202 -23.08 -6.31 16.28
CA GLN A 202 -22.79 -6.31 17.71
C GLN A 202 -21.72 -7.37 18.01
N PRO A 203 -20.53 -6.97 18.51
CA PRO A 203 -19.61 -7.91 19.13
C PRO A 203 -20.12 -8.30 20.53
N GLU A 204 -20.05 -9.58 20.87
CA GLU A 204 -20.13 -10.08 22.24
C GLU A 204 -18.75 -10.56 22.68
N TYR A 205 -18.40 -10.32 23.93
CA TYR A 205 -17.10 -10.70 24.50
C TYR A 205 -17.25 -11.68 25.65
N HIS A 206 -16.26 -12.55 25.79
CA HIS A 206 -16.05 -13.34 26.99
C HIS A 206 -15.56 -12.45 28.16
N LYS A 207 -15.62 -13.00 29.38
CA LYS A 207 -15.14 -12.29 30.58
C LYS A 207 -13.64 -11.97 30.56
N ASP A 208 -12.85 -12.76 29.82
CA ASP A 208 -11.41 -12.54 29.61
C ASP A 208 -11.11 -11.50 28.52
N GLY A 209 -12.15 -10.91 27.92
CA GLY A 209 -12.03 -9.93 26.86
C GLY A 209 -11.83 -10.53 25.47
N THR A 210 -11.85 -11.84 25.27
CA THR A 210 -11.81 -12.42 23.91
C THR A 210 -13.16 -12.29 23.20
N LEU A 211 -13.15 -12.16 21.86
CA LEU A 211 -14.37 -12.07 21.06
C LEU A 211 -15.11 -13.41 21.09
N LYS A 212 -16.35 -13.41 21.59
CA LYS A 212 -17.23 -14.59 21.69
C LYS A 212 -18.05 -14.77 20.42
N SER A 213 -18.70 -13.72 19.97
CA SER A 213 -19.56 -13.74 18.80
C SER A 213 -19.60 -12.37 18.13
N PHE A 214 -19.97 -12.38 16.86
CA PHE A 214 -20.13 -11.17 16.06
C PHE A 214 -21.32 -11.38 15.13
N SER A 215 -22.42 -10.68 15.39
CA SER A 215 -23.69 -10.94 14.73
C SER A 215 -24.40 -9.65 14.30
N PRO A 216 -25.18 -9.69 13.21
CA PRO A 216 -26.10 -8.61 12.88
C PRO A 216 -27.07 -8.31 14.03
N LYS A 217 -27.35 -7.02 14.26
CA LYS A 217 -28.35 -6.55 15.24
C LYS A 217 -29.77 -6.78 14.74
N GLN A 218 -30.06 -6.51 13.47
CA GLN A 218 -31.41 -6.56 12.89
C GLN A 218 -31.43 -6.86 11.39
N GLY A 219 -32.50 -7.52 10.94
CA GLY A 219 -32.88 -7.68 9.54
C GLY A 219 -31.97 -8.60 8.71
N PRO A 220 -32.31 -8.82 7.43
CA PRO A 220 -31.52 -9.66 6.52
C PRO A 220 -30.28 -8.92 6.00
N VAL A 221 -29.31 -8.64 6.87
CA VAL A 221 -27.95 -8.23 6.44
C VAL A 221 -26.98 -9.42 6.53
N PRO A 222 -25.92 -9.48 5.70
CA PRO A 222 -25.05 -10.64 5.65
C PRO A 222 -24.33 -10.90 6.99
N VAL A 223 -24.33 -12.15 7.46
CA VAL A 223 -23.56 -12.53 8.66
C VAL A 223 -22.06 -12.47 8.42
N ARG A 224 -21.63 -12.73 7.17
CA ARG A 224 -20.23 -12.64 6.73
C ARG A 224 -20.15 -11.73 5.51
N ILE A 225 -19.31 -10.70 5.61
CA ILE A 225 -19.05 -9.79 4.50
C ILE A 225 -17.93 -10.36 3.63
N LYS A 226 -18.11 -10.34 2.31
CA LYS A 226 -17.12 -10.84 1.35
C LYS A 226 -16.32 -9.66 0.82
N ALA A 227 -14.99 -9.78 0.80
CA ALA A 227 -14.18 -8.84 0.03
C ALA A 227 -14.36 -9.13 -1.47
N ALA A 228 -14.69 -8.11 -2.26
CA ALA A 228 -14.74 -8.24 -3.70
C ALA A 228 -13.35 -8.50 -4.29
N CYS A 229 -13.29 -9.29 -5.35
CA CYS A 229 -12.04 -9.67 -6.01
C CYS A 229 -12.24 -9.57 -7.52
N SER A 230 -11.37 -8.82 -8.19
CA SER A 230 -11.46 -8.67 -9.64
C SER A 230 -10.93 -9.92 -10.33
N ALA A 231 -11.77 -10.56 -11.15
CA ALA A 231 -11.42 -11.78 -11.88
C ALA A 231 -10.26 -11.57 -12.86
N THR A 232 -10.16 -10.39 -13.47
CA THR A 232 -9.11 -9.99 -14.42
C THR A 232 -8.03 -9.12 -13.77
N GLY A 233 -8.11 -8.92 -12.44
CA GLY A 233 -7.24 -8.03 -11.69
C GLY A 233 -7.44 -6.57 -12.10
N GLY A 234 -6.42 -5.93 -12.67
CA GLY A 234 -6.42 -4.50 -12.94
C GLY A 234 -7.04 -4.10 -14.28
N PHE A 235 -7.28 -5.04 -15.19
CA PHE A 235 -7.94 -4.77 -16.48
C PHE A 235 -9.44 -5.06 -16.37
N VAL A 236 -10.24 -4.06 -16.01
CA VAL A 236 -11.71 -4.18 -15.87
C VAL A 236 -12.39 -3.04 -16.62
N ASP A 237 -13.42 -3.34 -17.41
CA ASP A 237 -14.26 -2.36 -18.13
C ASP A 237 -13.46 -1.29 -18.91
N GLY A 238 -12.37 -1.71 -19.58
CA GLY A 238 -11.49 -0.81 -20.34
C GLY A 238 -10.58 0.08 -19.48
N HIS A 239 -10.55 -0.12 -18.16
CA HIS A 239 -9.52 0.46 -17.27
C HIS A 239 -8.17 -0.24 -17.47
N GLU A 240 -7.11 0.55 -17.38
CA GLU A 240 -5.72 0.10 -17.49
C GLU A 240 -5.02 0.38 -16.15
N PRO A 241 -4.34 -0.62 -15.54
CA PRO A 241 -3.81 -0.48 -14.18
C PRO A 241 -2.46 0.24 -14.17
N LYS A 242 -2.49 1.54 -14.49
CA LYS A 242 -1.33 2.44 -14.54
C LYS A 242 -1.58 3.77 -13.85
N SER A 243 -0.51 4.50 -13.58
CA SER A 243 -0.60 5.89 -13.11
C SER A 243 -1.39 6.75 -14.11
N THR A 244 -2.31 7.56 -13.58
CA THR A 244 -3.13 8.50 -14.34
C THR A 244 -2.75 9.95 -14.10
N ILE A 245 -2.08 10.23 -12.97
CA ILE A 245 -1.55 11.55 -12.65
C ILE A 245 -0.04 11.49 -12.52
N THR A 246 0.65 12.39 -13.23
CA THR A 246 2.10 12.60 -13.10
C THR A 246 2.38 13.97 -12.50
N THR A 247 3.32 14.04 -11.57
CA THR A 247 3.71 15.26 -10.86
C THR A 247 5.17 15.18 -10.45
N PRO A 248 5.94 16.28 -10.40
CA PRO A 248 7.28 16.27 -9.83
C PRO A 248 7.28 16.07 -8.32
N ASP A 249 6.14 16.30 -7.65
CA ASP A 249 6.03 16.32 -6.19
C ASP A 249 5.60 14.92 -5.64
N THR A 250 6.25 13.84 -6.09
CA THR A 250 5.97 12.42 -5.72
C THR A 250 7.26 11.58 -5.65
N GLU A 251 7.24 10.39 -5.04
CA GLU A 251 8.42 9.49 -4.97
C GLU A 251 8.81 8.90 -6.33
N PHE A 252 7.86 8.86 -7.27
CA PHE A 252 8.01 8.23 -8.58
C PHE A 252 7.84 9.25 -9.72
N ALA A 253 8.30 10.48 -9.51
CA ALA A 253 8.10 11.61 -10.42
C ALA A 253 8.61 11.38 -11.85
N ASP A 254 9.60 10.49 -12.00
CA ASP A 254 10.31 10.18 -13.23
C ASP A 254 9.74 8.99 -13.99
N LYS A 255 8.61 8.39 -13.58
CA LYS A 255 8.06 7.19 -14.22
C LYS A 255 6.55 7.06 -14.14
N ILE A 256 5.99 6.30 -15.07
CA ILE A 256 4.61 5.78 -15.00
C ILE A 256 4.61 4.44 -14.28
N LEU A 257 3.84 4.31 -13.20
CA LEU A 257 3.68 3.01 -12.52
C LEU A 257 2.70 2.14 -13.31
N VAL A 258 2.99 0.85 -13.43
CA VAL A 258 2.16 -0.14 -14.11
C VAL A 258 2.07 -1.39 -13.24
N GLU A 259 0.85 -1.78 -12.84
CA GLU A 259 0.63 -3.09 -12.22
C GLU A 259 0.71 -4.16 -13.31
N ILE A 260 1.54 -5.19 -13.10
CA ILE A 260 1.74 -6.29 -14.05
C ILE A 260 1.10 -7.61 -13.60
N GLY A 261 0.52 -7.61 -12.40
CA GLY A 261 -0.18 -8.75 -11.83
C GLY A 261 -0.49 -8.54 -10.35
N ARG A 262 -1.54 -9.20 -9.87
CA ARG A 262 -2.05 -9.07 -8.50
C ARG A 262 -1.96 -10.38 -7.73
N GLY A 263 -1.55 -10.32 -6.46
CA GLY A 263 -1.40 -11.49 -5.59
C GLY A 263 -0.11 -12.28 -5.82
N CYS A 264 0.19 -13.19 -4.87
CA CYS A 264 1.45 -13.93 -4.83
C CYS A 264 1.23 -15.39 -4.37
N GLY A 265 1.82 -16.35 -5.09
CA GLY A 265 1.66 -17.78 -4.82
C GLY A 265 2.59 -18.33 -3.73
N ARG A 266 3.59 -17.55 -3.30
CA ARG A 266 4.66 -18.03 -2.40
C ARG A 266 4.23 -18.26 -0.95
N SER A 267 3.08 -17.73 -0.53
CA SER A 267 2.48 -18.03 0.77
C SER A 267 3.41 -17.80 1.97
N CYS A 268 4.23 -16.73 1.97
CA CYS A 268 5.05 -16.39 3.12
C CYS A 268 4.16 -16.08 4.33
N ARG A 269 4.36 -16.77 5.46
CA ARG A 269 3.40 -16.84 6.58
C ARG A 269 3.12 -15.52 7.29
N PHE A 270 3.96 -14.50 7.09
CA PHE A 270 3.80 -13.15 7.64
C PHE A 270 3.14 -12.15 6.67
N CYS A 271 3.06 -12.49 5.38
CA CYS A 271 2.78 -11.50 4.33
C CYS A 271 1.27 -11.39 4.09
N ALA A 272 0.63 -10.35 4.62
CA ALA A 272 -0.80 -10.06 4.40
C ALA A 272 -1.19 -10.09 2.91
N GLY A 273 -0.43 -9.41 2.04
CA GLY A 273 -0.65 -9.40 0.59
C GLY A 273 -0.62 -10.79 -0.06
N GLY A 274 0.16 -11.72 0.51
CA GLY A 274 0.21 -13.12 0.08
C GLY A 274 -1.00 -13.96 0.47
N TYR A 275 -1.95 -13.42 1.23
CA TYR A 275 -3.20 -14.08 1.63
C TYR A 275 -4.43 -13.36 1.10
N VAL A 276 -4.51 -12.03 1.25
CA VAL A 276 -5.72 -11.26 0.88
C VAL A 276 -5.99 -11.20 -0.63
N TYR A 277 -4.93 -11.23 -1.45
CA TYR A 277 -5.07 -11.12 -2.92
C TYR A 277 -5.13 -12.47 -3.63
N ARG A 278 -5.34 -13.58 -2.91
CA ARG A 278 -5.41 -14.91 -3.55
C ARG A 278 -6.66 -15.07 -4.41
N PRO A 279 -6.58 -15.86 -5.50
CA PRO A 279 -5.36 -16.48 -6.07
C PRO A 279 -4.49 -15.47 -6.85
N PRO A 280 -3.21 -15.77 -7.14
CA PRO A 280 -2.37 -14.91 -8.00
C PRO A 280 -2.97 -14.77 -9.40
N ARG A 281 -2.99 -13.54 -9.92
CA ARG A 281 -3.57 -13.15 -11.22
C ARG A 281 -2.55 -12.34 -12.01
N PRO A 282 -1.62 -12.99 -12.74
CA PRO A 282 -0.75 -12.28 -13.68
C PRO A 282 -1.58 -11.76 -14.87
N TYR A 283 -1.19 -10.62 -15.42
CA TYR A 283 -1.87 -10.07 -16.60
C TYR A 283 -1.32 -10.66 -17.89
N LYS A 284 -2.13 -10.62 -18.95
CA LYS A 284 -1.73 -11.20 -20.24
C LYS A 284 -0.64 -10.35 -20.87
N GLU A 285 0.34 -11.01 -21.46
CA GLU A 285 1.50 -10.34 -22.03
C GLU A 285 1.13 -9.31 -23.12
N LEU A 286 0.15 -9.63 -23.97
CA LEU A 286 -0.30 -8.72 -25.03
C LEU A 286 -0.90 -7.42 -24.48
N GLU A 287 -1.71 -7.53 -23.41
CA GLU A 287 -2.31 -6.37 -22.72
C GLU A 287 -1.21 -5.51 -22.08
N LEU A 288 -0.22 -6.15 -21.44
CA LEU A 288 0.92 -5.48 -20.84
C LEU A 288 1.80 -4.76 -21.87
N ARG A 289 2.15 -5.40 -22.98
CA ARG A 289 2.97 -4.78 -24.04
C ARG A 289 2.27 -3.54 -24.61
N THR A 290 0.97 -3.65 -24.88
CA THR A 290 0.16 -2.53 -25.37
C THR A 290 0.11 -1.37 -24.37
N LEU A 291 -0.13 -1.67 -23.10
CA LEU A 291 -0.16 -0.69 -22.01
C LEU A 291 1.19 0.01 -21.85
N ILE A 292 2.28 -0.76 -21.86
CA ILE A 292 3.63 -0.25 -21.71
C ILE A 292 4.05 0.62 -22.89
N GLU A 293 3.71 0.23 -24.12
CA GLU A 293 4.00 1.05 -25.29
C GLU A 293 3.29 2.41 -25.21
N LYS A 294 2.02 2.43 -24.78
CA LYS A 294 1.31 3.70 -24.49
C LYS A 294 1.99 4.51 -23.39
N ALA A 295 2.43 3.85 -22.30
CA ALA A 295 3.10 4.53 -21.19
C ALA A 295 4.44 5.14 -21.62
N LEU A 296 5.24 4.41 -22.41
CA LEU A 296 6.52 4.88 -22.96
C LEU A 296 6.34 6.05 -23.93
N GLY A 297 5.20 6.16 -24.61
CA GLY A 297 4.84 7.34 -25.40
C GLY A 297 4.62 8.61 -24.57
N THR A 298 4.47 8.50 -23.24
CA THR A 298 4.26 9.63 -22.32
C THR A 298 5.43 9.89 -21.38
N CYS A 299 6.21 8.87 -21.06
CA CYS A 299 7.34 8.93 -20.14
C CYS A 299 8.35 7.84 -20.49
N ASP A 300 9.63 8.18 -20.58
CA ASP A 300 10.68 7.24 -20.97
C ASP A 300 10.89 6.10 -19.97
N GLN A 301 10.29 6.17 -18.77
CA GLN A 301 10.47 5.18 -17.72
C GLN A 301 9.15 4.64 -17.18
N VAL A 302 9.09 3.32 -16.97
CA VAL A 302 7.99 2.62 -16.31
C VAL A 302 8.42 1.98 -14.98
N GLY A 303 7.57 2.07 -13.95
CA GLY A 303 7.74 1.34 -12.70
C GLY A 303 6.84 0.11 -12.68
N LEU A 304 7.42 -1.08 -12.76
CA LEU A 304 6.64 -2.33 -12.78
C LEU A 304 6.31 -2.77 -11.36
N LEU A 305 5.02 -2.97 -11.08
CA LEU A 305 4.50 -3.31 -9.76
C LEU A 305 3.76 -4.65 -9.79
N ALA A 306 4.12 -5.54 -8.86
CA ALA A 306 3.36 -6.75 -8.55
C ALA A 306 3.75 -7.25 -7.15
N SER A 307 2.93 -8.10 -6.56
CA SER A 307 3.25 -8.73 -5.27
C SER A 307 4.51 -9.61 -5.33
N ALA A 308 4.83 -10.16 -6.52
CA ALA A 308 6.07 -10.87 -6.81
C ALA A 308 6.44 -10.68 -8.29
N VAL A 309 7.15 -9.60 -8.61
CA VAL A 309 7.53 -9.25 -9.99
C VAL A 309 8.31 -10.36 -10.69
N SER A 310 9.23 -11.04 -9.98
CA SER A 310 10.01 -12.15 -10.54
C SER A 310 9.17 -13.39 -10.89
N ASP A 311 7.97 -13.53 -10.31
CA ASP A 311 7.09 -14.67 -10.54
C ASP A 311 6.07 -14.40 -11.66
N VAL A 312 6.09 -13.20 -12.26
CA VAL A 312 5.21 -12.86 -13.38
C VAL A 312 5.68 -13.59 -14.64
N PRO A 313 4.82 -14.41 -15.28
CA PRO A 313 5.16 -15.10 -16.51
C PRO A 313 5.64 -14.12 -17.60
N GLY A 314 6.72 -14.46 -18.29
CA GLY A 314 7.26 -13.63 -19.38
C GLY A 314 7.96 -12.34 -18.93
N ILE A 315 8.29 -12.16 -17.64
CA ILE A 315 8.94 -10.93 -17.15
C ILE A 315 10.25 -10.57 -17.88
N GLU A 316 11.03 -11.57 -18.29
CA GLU A 316 12.24 -11.32 -19.09
C GLU A 316 11.91 -10.75 -20.47
N ASP A 317 10.87 -11.26 -21.12
CA ASP A 317 10.49 -10.82 -22.46
C ASP A 317 9.81 -9.45 -22.41
N LEU A 318 9.02 -9.20 -21.37
CA LEU A 318 8.44 -7.89 -21.09
C LEU A 318 9.52 -6.82 -20.84
N THR A 319 10.54 -7.14 -20.03
CA THR A 319 11.65 -6.21 -19.77
C THR A 319 12.55 -6.03 -21.00
N SER A 320 12.77 -7.09 -21.79
CA SER A 320 13.49 -7.01 -23.06
C SER A 320 12.74 -6.12 -24.07
N PHE A 321 11.41 -6.24 -24.12
CA PHE A 321 10.55 -5.41 -24.97
C PHE A 321 10.69 -3.92 -24.61
N ILE A 322 10.59 -3.55 -23.33
CA ILE A 322 10.77 -2.16 -22.88
C ILE A 322 12.11 -1.60 -23.36
N VAL A 323 13.20 -2.34 -23.13
CA VAL A 323 14.56 -1.93 -23.49
C VAL A 323 14.73 -1.83 -25.01
N SER A 324 14.16 -2.76 -25.78
CA SER A 324 14.20 -2.74 -27.24
C SER A 324 13.51 -1.51 -27.86
N LYS A 325 12.56 -0.91 -27.14
CA LYS A 325 11.88 0.33 -27.50
C LYS A 325 12.65 1.58 -27.04
N GLY A 326 13.82 1.42 -26.44
CA GLY A 326 14.61 2.51 -25.84
C GLY A 326 14.08 2.99 -24.49
N GLY A 327 13.07 2.31 -23.93
CA GLY A 327 12.49 2.65 -22.64
C GLY A 327 13.32 2.17 -21.45
N LEU A 328 13.12 2.81 -20.31
CA LEU A 328 13.67 2.43 -19.02
C LEU A 328 12.59 1.74 -18.18
N PHE A 329 13.01 0.85 -17.28
CA PHE A 329 12.10 0.30 -16.28
C PHE A 329 12.73 0.29 -14.89
N SER A 330 11.88 0.16 -13.87
CA SER A 330 12.34 -0.12 -12.51
C SER A 330 11.41 -1.10 -11.80
N VAL A 331 11.98 -1.91 -10.92
CA VAL A 331 11.26 -2.83 -10.04
C VAL A 331 11.67 -2.58 -8.59
N SER A 332 10.75 -2.73 -7.64
CA SER A 332 11.02 -2.45 -6.23
C SER A 332 11.89 -3.53 -5.56
N SER A 333 11.62 -4.79 -5.85
CA SER A 333 12.29 -5.95 -5.25
C SER A 333 12.10 -7.20 -6.10
N LEU A 334 13.03 -8.16 -5.99
CA LEU A 334 12.94 -9.47 -6.62
C LEU A 334 13.31 -10.59 -5.64
N ARG A 335 12.79 -11.79 -5.89
CA ARG A 335 13.15 -12.99 -5.11
C ARG A 335 14.52 -13.51 -5.57
N ALA A 336 15.39 -13.83 -4.61
CA ALA A 336 16.79 -14.16 -4.90
C ALA A 336 16.99 -15.37 -5.82
N ASP A 337 16.17 -16.41 -5.69
CA ASP A 337 16.25 -17.64 -6.51
C ASP A 337 15.59 -17.52 -7.90
N SER A 338 14.91 -16.40 -8.17
CA SER A 338 14.20 -16.14 -9.43
C SER A 338 14.96 -15.11 -10.28
N LEU A 339 16.17 -14.75 -9.87
CA LEU A 339 17.05 -13.86 -10.61
C LEU A 339 17.78 -14.62 -11.70
N THR A 340 17.73 -14.09 -12.91
CA THR A 340 18.41 -14.63 -14.09
C THR A 340 19.39 -13.60 -14.64
N GLN A 341 20.37 -14.08 -15.39
CA GLN A 341 21.37 -13.22 -16.02
C GLN A 341 20.72 -12.23 -17.02
N LYS A 342 19.77 -12.71 -17.84
CA LYS A 342 19.04 -11.89 -18.83
C LYS A 342 18.26 -10.75 -18.16
N LEU A 343 17.56 -11.03 -17.05
CA LEU A 343 16.84 -9.99 -16.31
C LEU A 343 17.79 -8.92 -15.73
N LEU A 344 18.96 -9.34 -15.22
CA LEU A 344 19.98 -8.43 -14.69
C LEU A 344 20.61 -7.56 -15.80
N GLU A 345 20.84 -8.12 -16.99
CA GLU A 345 21.30 -7.38 -18.17
C GLU A 345 20.26 -6.35 -18.62
N ASN A 346 18.97 -6.72 -18.64
CA ASN A 346 17.88 -5.79 -18.92
C ASN A 346 17.84 -4.64 -17.88
N MET A 347 18.06 -4.94 -16.60
CA MET A 347 18.15 -3.91 -15.55
C MET A 347 19.34 -2.96 -15.73
N LYS A 348 20.49 -3.48 -16.18
CA LYS A 348 21.66 -2.65 -16.52
C LYS A 348 21.30 -1.68 -17.64
N GLN A 349 20.67 -2.16 -18.71
CA GLN A 349 20.23 -1.33 -19.83
C GLN A 349 19.18 -0.30 -19.41
N ALA A 350 18.28 -0.66 -18.48
CA ALA A 350 17.31 0.22 -17.87
C ALA A 350 17.90 1.20 -16.83
N LYS A 351 19.21 1.19 -16.59
CA LYS A 351 19.94 2.08 -15.67
C LYS A 351 19.43 2.01 -14.22
N GLN A 352 18.86 0.87 -13.79
CA GLN A 352 18.45 0.69 -12.40
C GLN A 352 19.69 0.66 -11.49
N LYS A 353 19.71 1.50 -10.45
CA LYS A 353 20.87 1.68 -9.56
C LYS A 353 20.83 0.84 -8.28
N THR A 354 19.66 0.32 -7.92
CA THR A 354 19.48 -0.49 -6.71
C THR A 354 18.55 -1.64 -7.00
N LEU A 355 18.91 -2.83 -6.53
CA LEU A 355 18.02 -3.99 -6.51
C LEU A 355 17.88 -4.48 -5.07
N ALA A 356 16.64 -4.64 -4.63
CA ALA A 356 16.34 -5.22 -3.33
C ALA A 356 16.08 -6.72 -3.43
N ILE A 357 16.73 -7.48 -2.56
CA ILE A 357 16.42 -8.88 -2.29
C ILE A 357 16.02 -9.04 -0.82
N ALA A 358 15.11 -9.95 -0.55
CA ALA A 358 14.56 -10.14 0.79
C ALA A 358 14.89 -11.54 1.34
N PRO A 359 16.02 -11.72 2.04
CA PRO A 359 16.27 -12.94 2.81
C PRO A 359 15.23 -13.19 3.91
N GLU A 360 14.66 -12.12 4.49
CA GLU A 360 13.76 -12.08 5.67
C GLU A 360 14.40 -12.53 6.98
N ALA A 361 15.18 -13.60 6.98
CA ALA A 361 15.84 -14.13 8.16
C ALA A 361 17.29 -14.50 7.87
N GLY A 362 18.14 -14.42 8.89
CA GLY A 362 19.55 -14.79 8.84
C GLY A 362 19.74 -16.29 8.67
N SER A 363 19.12 -17.06 9.57
CA SER A 363 19.19 -18.52 9.54
C SER A 363 18.25 -19.15 8.51
N GLU A 364 18.67 -20.28 7.95
CA GLU A 364 17.81 -21.05 7.04
C GLU A 364 16.62 -21.66 7.78
N ARG A 365 16.81 -22.04 9.05
CA ARG A 365 15.74 -22.54 9.92
C ARG A 365 14.59 -21.54 10.02
N LEU A 366 14.90 -20.29 10.38
CA LEU A 366 13.88 -19.25 10.56
C LEU A 366 13.25 -18.84 9.21
N ARG A 367 14.03 -18.85 8.11
CA ARG A 367 13.47 -18.71 6.74
C ARG A 367 12.43 -19.79 6.43
N ARG A 368 12.66 -21.05 6.80
CA ARG A 368 11.67 -22.13 6.66
C ARG A 368 10.44 -21.91 7.57
N VAL A 369 10.63 -21.43 8.80
CA VAL A 369 9.52 -21.09 9.73
C VAL A 369 8.56 -20.07 9.12
N VAL A 370 9.07 -19.08 8.37
CA VAL A 370 8.22 -18.09 7.69
C VAL A 370 7.74 -18.53 6.29
N ASN A 371 7.94 -19.80 5.94
CA ASN A 371 7.63 -20.36 4.62
C ASN A 371 8.37 -19.65 3.47
N LYS A 372 9.66 -19.36 3.70
CA LYS A 372 10.58 -18.83 2.70
C LYS A 372 11.71 -19.82 2.47
N HIS A 373 11.59 -20.64 1.44
CA HIS A 373 12.57 -21.68 1.10
C HIS A 373 13.77 -21.12 0.33
N LEU A 374 14.46 -20.13 0.90
CA LEU A 374 15.72 -19.61 0.36
C LEU A 374 16.88 -20.21 1.15
N THR A 375 17.77 -20.92 0.47
CA THR A 375 19.00 -21.43 1.06
C THR A 375 20.05 -20.32 1.14
N LYS A 376 21.02 -20.48 2.05
CA LYS A 376 22.18 -19.57 2.11
C LYS A 376 22.92 -19.50 0.76
N LYS A 377 23.06 -20.64 0.06
CA LYS A 377 23.71 -20.74 -1.25
C LYS A 377 23.00 -19.89 -2.30
N GLN A 378 21.67 -19.99 -2.40
CA GLN A 378 20.87 -19.18 -3.35
C GLN A 378 21.00 -17.68 -3.10
N ILE A 379 21.02 -17.25 -1.83
CA ILE A 379 21.17 -15.83 -1.47
C ILE A 379 22.56 -15.32 -1.88
N ILE A 380 23.61 -16.10 -1.62
CA ILE A 380 24.99 -15.74 -2.00
C ILE A 380 25.11 -15.70 -3.52
N GLU A 381 24.56 -16.68 -4.23
CA GLU A 381 24.61 -16.71 -5.69
C GLU A 381 23.86 -15.52 -6.31
N ALA A 382 22.68 -15.18 -5.80
CA ALA A 382 21.97 -13.97 -6.19
C ALA A 382 22.83 -12.70 -6.01
N ALA A 383 23.47 -12.54 -4.85
CA ALA A 383 24.35 -11.41 -4.59
C ALA A 383 25.57 -11.39 -5.53
N ARG A 384 26.11 -12.57 -5.88
CA ARG A 384 27.22 -12.74 -6.82
C ARG A 384 26.82 -12.38 -8.25
N LEU A 385 25.61 -12.75 -8.68
CA LEU A 385 25.09 -12.37 -10.00
C LEU A 385 24.87 -10.85 -10.07
N ILE A 386 24.28 -10.26 -9.03
CA ILE A 386 24.06 -8.81 -8.97
C ILE A 386 25.39 -8.04 -8.98
N SER A 387 26.42 -8.50 -8.26
CA SER A 387 27.70 -7.80 -8.20
C SER A 387 28.42 -7.76 -9.55
N LYS A 388 28.15 -8.67 -10.49
CA LYS A 388 28.69 -8.61 -11.85
C LYS A 388 28.18 -7.41 -12.66
N ILE A 389 27.01 -6.88 -12.30
CA ILE A 389 26.44 -5.70 -12.94
C ILE A 389 27.07 -4.45 -12.33
N GLU A 390 27.66 -3.61 -13.19
CA GLU A 390 28.24 -2.32 -12.79
C GLU A 390 27.15 -1.36 -12.30
N ASP A 391 27.48 -0.54 -11.31
CA ASP A 391 26.62 0.49 -10.73
C ASP A 391 25.28 0.02 -10.11
N LEU A 392 25.10 -1.29 -9.94
CA LEU A 392 23.93 -1.88 -9.27
C LEU A 392 24.23 -2.18 -7.79
N SER A 393 23.64 -1.39 -6.89
CA SER A 393 23.74 -1.58 -5.44
C SER A 393 22.71 -2.59 -4.90
N ILE A 394 23.07 -3.31 -3.83
CA ILE A 394 22.20 -4.31 -3.21
C ILE A 394 21.51 -3.74 -1.98
N ARG A 395 20.20 -3.92 -1.90
CA ARG A 395 19.41 -3.72 -0.67
C ARG A 395 18.93 -5.06 -0.14
N LEU A 396 19.09 -5.27 1.16
CA LEU A 396 18.68 -6.49 1.85
C LEU A 396 17.58 -6.20 2.87
N TYR A 397 16.49 -6.95 2.82
CA TYR A 397 15.39 -6.87 3.80
C TYR A 397 15.43 -8.03 4.79
N PHE A 398 15.41 -7.69 6.08
CA PHE A 398 15.32 -8.64 7.18
C PHE A 398 14.18 -8.25 8.12
N LEU A 399 13.57 -9.27 8.71
CA LEU A 399 12.62 -9.17 9.80
C LEU A 399 13.29 -9.64 11.09
N ILE A 400 12.92 -9.00 12.20
CA ILE A 400 13.27 -9.43 13.57
C ILE A 400 12.00 -9.57 14.41
N GLY A 401 12.08 -10.37 15.46
CA GLY A 401 10.93 -10.69 16.31
C GLY A 401 9.94 -11.65 15.66
N LEU A 402 10.43 -12.49 14.75
CA LEU A 402 9.66 -13.57 14.16
C LEU A 402 9.37 -14.67 15.21
N PRO A 403 8.25 -15.41 15.06
CA PRO A 403 7.98 -16.57 15.91
C PRO A 403 9.12 -17.57 15.92
N THR A 404 9.47 -18.07 17.12
CA THR A 404 10.59 -19.00 17.38
C THR A 404 12.00 -18.43 17.14
N GLU A 405 12.17 -17.12 16.90
CA GLU A 405 13.47 -16.50 16.71
C GLU A 405 14.33 -16.57 17.98
N THR A 406 15.57 -17.02 17.83
CA THR A 406 16.58 -17.09 18.90
C THR A 406 17.67 -16.03 18.70
N LYS A 407 18.56 -15.88 19.69
CA LYS A 407 19.70 -14.95 19.61
C LYS A 407 20.69 -15.36 18.51
N GLU A 408 20.80 -16.65 18.25
CA GLU A 408 21.63 -17.25 17.21
C GLU A 408 21.10 -16.87 15.83
N ASP A 409 19.80 -16.94 15.58
CA ASP A 409 19.22 -16.51 14.28
C ASP A 409 19.49 -15.03 13.98
N VAL A 410 19.42 -14.17 15.02
CA VAL A 410 19.74 -12.73 14.91
C VAL A 410 21.22 -12.54 14.59
N SER A 411 22.10 -13.35 15.17
CA SER A 411 23.54 -13.32 14.89
C SER A 411 23.84 -13.82 13.47
N GLU A 412 23.10 -14.81 12.99
CA GLU A 412 23.22 -15.31 11.61
C GLU A 412 22.84 -14.26 10.55
N ILE A 413 22.06 -13.21 10.89
CA ILE A 413 21.85 -12.06 9.99
C ILE A 413 23.20 -11.38 9.72
N VAL A 414 23.99 -11.13 10.76
CA VAL A 414 25.30 -10.50 10.65
C VAL A 414 26.24 -11.37 9.83
N ASP A 415 26.27 -12.67 10.11
CA ASP A 415 27.15 -13.61 9.40
C ASP A 415 26.79 -13.73 7.93
N LEU A 416 25.49 -13.82 7.61
CA LEU A 416 25.02 -13.85 6.24
C LEU A 416 25.43 -12.58 5.48
N VAL A 417 25.25 -11.41 6.08
CA VAL A 417 25.63 -10.12 5.48
C VAL A 417 27.13 -10.04 5.25
N LYS A 418 27.96 -10.50 6.20
CA LYS A 418 29.42 -10.55 6.05
C LYS A 418 29.84 -11.47 4.90
N VAL A 419 29.22 -12.65 4.79
CA VAL A 419 29.50 -13.58 3.68
C VAL A 419 29.07 -12.99 2.35
N ILE A 420 27.91 -12.32 2.27
CA ILE A 420 27.47 -11.60 1.07
C ILE A 420 28.51 -10.53 0.69
N LYS A 421 28.92 -9.69 1.65
CA LYS A 421 29.95 -8.67 1.42
C LYS A 421 31.25 -9.26 0.90
N HIS A 422 31.74 -10.33 1.52
CA HIS A 422 32.98 -10.99 1.09
C HIS A 422 32.91 -11.43 -0.38
N ASN A 423 31.80 -12.04 -0.80
CA ASN A 423 31.60 -12.46 -2.18
C ASN A 423 31.49 -11.26 -3.14
N ILE A 424 30.76 -10.20 -2.76
CA ILE A 424 30.66 -8.98 -3.57
C ILE A 424 32.02 -8.33 -3.75
N VAL A 425 32.82 -8.22 -2.68
CA VAL A 425 34.18 -7.65 -2.74
C VAL A 425 35.07 -8.48 -3.67
N LYS A 426 35.04 -9.82 -3.54
CA LYS A 426 35.81 -10.72 -4.41
C LYS A 426 35.49 -10.53 -5.90
N GLU A 427 34.20 -10.45 -6.25
CA GLU A 427 33.75 -10.26 -7.63
C GLU A 427 33.94 -8.82 -8.16
N SER A 428 34.01 -7.83 -7.26
CA SER A 428 34.16 -6.41 -7.63
C SER A 428 35.61 -5.91 -7.55
N ALA A 429 36.51 -6.67 -6.93
CA ALA A 429 37.92 -6.30 -6.76
C ALA A 429 38.63 -5.90 -8.06
N PRO A 430 38.43 -6.59 -9.20
CA PRO A 430 39.05 -6.19 -10.47
C PRO A 430 38.62 -4.80 -10.97
N ARG A 431 37.47 -4.29 -10.52
CA ARG A 431 36.87 -3.02 -10.97
C ARG A 431 37.18 -1.84 -10.04
N GLY A 432 37.84 -2.07 -8.90
CA GLY A 432 38.24 -1.02 -7.95
C GLY A 432 37.09 -0.28 -7.22
N LYS A 433 35.82 -0.58 -7.51
CA LYS A 433 34.64 0.00 -6.85
C LYS A 433 33.85 -1.08 -6.12
N ILE A 434 33.61 -0.88 -4.83
CA ILE A 434 32.80 -1.80 -4.01
C ILE A 434 31.36 -1.28 -3.97
N ALA A 435 30.41 -2.10 -4.43
CA ALA A 435 28.99 -1.79 -4.33
C ALA A 435 28.56 -1.68 -2.85
N GLN A 436 27.87 -0.58 -2.50
CA GLN A 436 27.32 -0.43 -1.15
C GLN A 436 26.19 -1.43 -0.89
N ILE A 437 26.20 -2.02 0.30
CA ILE A 437 25.13 -2.89 0.79
C ILE A 437 24.26 -2.07 1.76
N LYS A 438 22.97 -1.97 1.46
CA LYS A 438 21.99 -1.32 2.33
C LYS A 438 21.15 -2.39 3.01
N LEU A 439 21.19 -2.44 4.33
CA LEU A 439 20.38 -3.33 5.15
C LEU A 439 19.15 -2.58 5.68
N SER A 440 17.98 -3.18 5.60
CA SER A 440 16.76 -2.71 6.25
C SER A 440 16.27 -3.81 7.19
N VAL A 441 16.35 -3.54 8.49
CA VAL A 441 15.92 -4.46 9.55
C VAL A 441 14.61 -3.95 10.12
N ASN A 442 13.52 -4.64 9.81
CA ASN A 442 12.17 -4.25 10.22
C ASN A 442 11.62 -5.19 11.29
N CYS A 443 10.74 -4.70 12.15
CA CYS A 443 10.03 -5.54 13.10
C CYS A 443 8.99 -6.40 12.38
N PHE A 444 8.86 -7.66 12.77
CA PHE A 444 7.70 -8.46 12.40
C PHE A 444 6.44 -7.86 13.02
N ILE A 445 5.36 -7.76 12.24
CA ILE A 445 4.06 -7.27 12.70
C ILE A 445 3.05 -8.38 12.42
N PRO A 446 2.34 -8.91 13.43
CA PRO A 446 1.27 -9.88 13.19
C PRO A 446 0.16 -9.23 12.35
N LYS A 447 -0.34 -9.98 11.36
CA LYS A 447 -1.38 -9.53 10.44
C LYS A 447 -2.57 -10.48 10.47
N PRO A 448 -3.82 -9.97 10.50
CA PRO A 448 -5.02 -10.79 10.38
C PRO A 448 -4.97 -11.67 9.13
N PHE A 449 -5.59 -12.85 9.22
CA PHE A 449 -5.70 -13.83 8.15
C PHE A 449 -4.36 -14.36 7.61
N THR A 450 -3.28 -14.19 8.38
CA THR A 450 -1.99 -14.84 8.13
C THR A 450 -1.75 -15.96 9.15
N PRO A 451 -0.99 -17.02 8.83
CA PRO A 451 -0.70 -18.08 9.79
C PRO A 451 0.01 -17.59 11.07
N LEU A 452 0.73 -16.46 11.00
CA LEU A 452 1.41 -15.90 12.17
C LEU A 452 0.55 -14.91 12.98
N GLN A 453 -0.74 -14.73 12.65
CA GLN A 453 -1.64 -13.80 13.36
C GLN A 453 -1.77 -14.10 14.86
N TRP A 454 -1.57 -15.35 15.26
CA TRP A 454 -1.72 -15.83 16.64
C TRP A 454 -0.50 -15.59 17.52
N PHE A 455 0.59 -15.08 16.95
CA PHE A 455 1.79 -14.74 17.71
C PHE A 455 1.77 -13.27 18.11
N PRO A 456 2.11 -12.93 19.36
CA PRO A 456 2.20 -11.56 19.78
C PRO A 456 3.37 -10.85 19.09
N LEU A 457 3.28 -9.53 18.96
CA LEU A 457 4.44 -8.71 18.67
C LEU A 457 5.46 -8.87 19.81
N GLU A 458 6.73 -9.03 19.47
CA GLU A 458 7.80 -9.07 20.46
C GLU A 458 7.92 -7.74 21.23
N GLN A 459 8.34 -7.82 22.49
CA GLN A 459 8.55 -6.65 23.34
C GLN A 459 9.47 -5.60 22.68
N VAL A 460 9.04 -4.34 22.73
CA VAL A 460 9.72 -3.18 22.14
C VAL A 460 11.17 -3.06 22.58
N SER A 461 11.48 -3.38 23.85
CA SER A 461 12.83 -3.37 24.40
C SER A 461 13.73 -4.43 23.74
N SER A 462 13.23 -5.65 23.56
CA SER A 462 13.95 -6.74 22.88
C SER A 462 14.23 -6.39 21.42
N LEU A 463 13.24 -5.86 20.70
CA LEU A 463 13.40 -5.42 19.30
C LEU A 463 14.48 -4.34 19.18
N LYS A 464 14.46 -3.32 20.05
CA LYS A 464 15.51 -2.28 20.11
C LYS A 464 16.89 -2.88 20.37
N GLU A 465 16.98 -3.86 21.28
CA GLU A 465 18.24 -4.53 21.58
C GLU A 465 18.78 -5.28 20.36
N LYS A 466 17.95 -6.05 19.66
CA LYS A 466 18.31 -6.78 18.43
C LYS A 466 18.80 -5.83 17.34
N GLN A 467 18.06 -4.75 17.07
CA GLN A 467 18.49 -3.71 16.11
C GLN A 467 19.84 -3.10 16.49
N ARG A 468 20.04 -2.77 17.78
CA ARG A 468 21.31 -2.22 18.28
C ARG A 468 22.46 -3.22 18.11
N ARG A 469 22.24 -4.50 18.42
CA ARG A 469 23.24 -5.57 18.26
C ARG A 469 23.66 -5.72 16.79
N ILE A 470 22.71 -5.81 15.86
CA ILE A 470 22.99 -5.91 14.41
C ILE A 470 23.75 -4.67 13.94
N LYS A 471 23.28 -3.47 14.29
CA LYS A 471 23.91 -2.20 13.89
C LYS A 471 25.34 -2.09 14.42
N LYS A 472 25.59 -2.45 15.68
CA LYS A 472 26.92 -2.43 16.30
C LYS A 472 27.87 -3.47 15.67
N ALA A 473 27.36 -4.67 15.36
CA ALA A 473 28.17 -5.71 14.75
C ALA A 473 28.59 -5.37 13.32
N LEU A 474 27.72 -4.71 12.56
CA LEU A 474 27.98 -4.29 11.18
C LEU A 474 28.62 -2.89 11.06
N SER A 475 28.64 -2.07 12.11
CA SER A 475 29.27 -0.73 12.03
C SER A 475 30.78 -0.77 11.81
N LYS A 476 31.43 -1.90 12.16
CA LYS A 476 32.85 -2.14 11.89
C LYS A 476 33.09 -2.58 10.44
N GLU A 477 32.05 -2.91 9.70
CA GLU A 477 32.13 -3.37 8.32
C GLU A 477 32.00 -2.18 7.37
N GLY A 478 33.10 -1.79 6.71
CA GLY A 478 33.06 -0.79 5.64
C GLY A 478 32.09 -1.18 4.52
N GLY A 479 31.42 -0.20 3.91
CA GLY A 479 30.51 -0.41 2.77
C GLY A 479 29.11 -0.92 3.12
N ILE A 480 28.75 -1.01 4.40
CA ILE A 480 27.44 -1.46 4.86
C ILE A 480 26.70 -0.30 5.55
N LYS A 481 25.47 -0.01 5.11
CA LYS A 481 24.57 0.93 5.77
C LYS A 481 23.37 0.19 6.35
N VAL A 482 23.15 0.30 7.65
CA VAL A 482 22.01 -0.31 8.34
C VAL A 482 20.94 0.73 8.66
N ASN A 483 19.76 0.52 8.11
CA ASN A 483 18.53 1.21 8.46
C ASN A 483 17.62 0.25 9.24
N SER A 484 16.84 0.78 10.16
CA SER A 484 15.82 0.02 10.87
C SER A 484 14.57 0.85 11.06
N ASP A 485 13.43 0.19 11.17
CA ASP A 485 12.20 0.83 11.61
C ASP A 485 12.26 1.20 13.10
N VAL A 486 11.28 1.96 13.56
CA VAL A 486 11.17 2.37 14.95
C VAL A 486 10.23 1.39 15.67
N PRO A 487 10.70 0.60 16.64
CA PRO A 487 9.87 -0.45 17.27
C PRO A 487 8.59 0.06 17.96
N LYS A 488 8.56 1.34 18.37
CA LYS A 488 7.34 1.97 18.90
C LYS A 488 6.23 2.04 17.85
N TRP A 489 6.56 2.35 16.60
CA TRP A 489 5.58 2.38 15.51
C TRP A 489 5.17 0.97 15.08
N ALA A 490 6.05 -0.03 15.19
CA ALA A 490 5.67 -1.43 15.00
C ALA A 490 4.63 -1.89 16.04
N TYR A 491 4.76 -1.43 17.30
CA TYR A 491 3.76 -1.67 18.35
C TYR A 491 2.41 -1.05 18.01
N VAL A 492 2.38 0.22 17.63
CA VAL A 492 1.14 0.90 17.22
C VAL A 492 0.51 0.18 16.03
N GLN A 493 1.31 -0.19 15.03
CA GLN A 493 0.80 -0.89 13.85
C GLN A 493 0.24 -2.28 14.19
N ALA A 494 0.88 -3.03 15.10
CA ALA A 494 0.38 -4.33 15.53
C ALA A 494 -0.96 -4.18 16.28
N LEU A 495 -1.05 -3.18 17.17
CA LEU A 495 -2.29 -2.87 17.89
C LEU A 495 -3.41 -2.50 16.91
N LEU A 496 -3.16 -1.61 15.96
CA LEU A 496 -4.18 -1.18 14.99
C LEU A 496 -4.48 -2.24 13.91
N SER A 497 -3.61 -3.23 13.73
CA SER A 497 -3.85 -4.33 12.78
C SER A 497 -4.67 -5.45 13.41
N MET A 498 -4.39 -5.79 14.67
CA MET A 498 -5.01 -6.92 15.38
C MET A 498 -6.10 -6.51 16.37
N GLY A 499 -6.25 -5.20 16.64
CA GLY A 499 -7.21 -4.65 17.59
C GLY A 499 -8.66 -4.90 17.17
N ASP A 500 -9.55 -4.95 18.16
CA ASP A 500 -10.99 -4.97 17.93
C ASP A 500 -11.58 -3.56 18.06
N ARG A 501 -12.88 -3.46 18.34
CA ARG A 501 -13.58 -2.18 18.48
C ARG A 501 -13.27 -1.43 19.80
N ARG A 502 -12.61 -2.06 20.79
CA ARG A 502 -12.39 -1.50 22.14
C ARG A 502 -11.04 -0.81 22.32
#